data_AF-A0A399HWV9-F1
#
_entry.id   AF-A0A399HWV9-F1
#
_cell.length_a   1.000
_cell.length_b   1.000
_cell.length_c   1.000
_cell.angle_alpha   90.00
_cell.angle_beta   90.00
_cell.angle_gamma   90.00
#
_symmetry.space_group_name_H-M   'P 1'
#
loop_
_entity.id
_entity.type
_entity.pdbx_description
1 polymer ?
#
loop_
_entity_poly.entity_id
_entity_poly.type
_entity_poly.pdbx_seq_one_letter_code
_entity_poly.pdbx_strand_id
1 'polypeptide(L)'
;MKKQVLAVAALIALAAPMTSFAMDHASMDMGHGSHQANVAHEEVVDGVKATFIIQPMADAMKGMKMEMPKGMKETHHIHVEFKDVKSGKALTEGEVKVKVQGPDKKDVTKDLMGMQGHFGADFDLSKKGKYGVMCKFKLADGKVRNAKFWYTVK
;
A
#
# COMPACT_ATOMS: atom_id res chain seq x y z
N MET A 1 -5.57 48.02 45.27
CA MET A 1 -6.93 48.50 45.59
C MET A 1 -7.88 47.93 44.56
N LYS A 2 -8.78 47.02 44.98
CA LYS A 2 -9.77 46.37 44.10
C LYS A 2 -10.90 47.37 43.84
N LYS A 3 -11.19 47.69 42.58
CA LYS A 3 -12.38 48.47 42.19
C LYS A 3 -13.08 47.78 41.03
N GLN A 4 -14.38 47.60 41.23
CA GLN A 4 -15.36 46.99 40.34
C GLN A 4 -15.70 47.93 39.17
N VAL A 5 -16.02 47.35 38.01
CA VAL A 5 -16.76 47.98 36.90
C VAL A 5 -17.65 46.85 36.34
N LEU A 6 -18.95 46.84 36.66
CA LEU A 6 -20.08 47.45 35.94
C LEU A 6 -20.43 46.76 34.60
N ALA A 7 -21.72 46.44 34.51
CA ALA A 7 -22.40 45.59 33.55
C ALA A 7 -22.57 46.23 32.16
N VAL A 8 -22.67 45.38 31.12
CA VAL A 8 -23.39 45.68 29.87
C VAL A 8 -24.07 44.40 29.38
N ALA A 9 -25.40 44.45 29.27
CA ALA A 9 -26.20 43.48 28.54
C ALA A 9 -26.15 43.81 27.04
N ALA A 10 -25.91 42.81 26.19
CA ALA A 10 -26.16 42.90 24.75
C ALA A 10 -26.71 41.56 24.25
N LEU A 11 -28.01 41.56 23.98
CA LEU A 11 -28.70 40.55 23.19
C LEU A 11 -28.16 40.58 21.76
N ILE A 12 -27.56 39.49 21.29
CA ILE A 12 -27.34 39.25 19.86
C ILE A 12 -28.23 38.08 19.45
N ALA A 13 -29.17 38.39 18.56
CA ALA A 13 -30.08 37.47 17.93
C ALA A 13 -29.38 36.63 16.84
N LEU A 14 -29.87 35.39 16.70
CA LEU A 14 -29.88 34.51 15.53
C LEU A 14 -28.62 34.46 14.64
N ALA A 15 -27.91 33.34 14.72
CA ALA A 15 -27.37 32.66 13.55
C ALA A 15 -27.57 31.15 13.72
N ALA A 16 -28.57 30.59 13.02
CA ALA A 16 -28.66 29.15 12.86
C ALA A 16 -27.46 28.68 12.02
N PRO A 17 -26.71 27.64 12.43
CA PRO A 17 -25.83 26.96 11.50
C PRO A 17 -26.74 26.29 10.46
N MET A 18 -26.76 26.83 9.24
CA MET A 18 -27.05 26.00 8.08
C MET A 18 -25.95 24.95 8.02
N THR A 19 -26.17 23.83 8.71
CA THR A 19 -25.49 22.57 8.45
C THR A 19 -25.91 22.20 7.03
N SER A 20 -25.14 22.65 6.06
CA SER A 20 -25.17 22.07 4.72
C SER A 20 -24.88 20.59 4.92
N PHE A 21 -25.92 19.78 4.78
CA PHE A 21 -25.81 18.34 4.69
C PHE A 21 -24.70 18.04 3.70
N ALA A 22 -23.74 17.25 4.18
CA ALA A 22 -22.74 16.61 3.35
C ALA A 22 -23.45 16.10 2.09
N MET A 23 -22.99 16.56 0.93
CA MET A 23 -23.23 15.81 -0.29
C MET A 23 -22.54 14.47 -0.07
N ASP A 24 -23.35 13.47 0.31
CA ASP A 24 -23.07 12.06 0.13
C ASP A 24 -22.89 11.83 -1.38
N HIS A 25 -21.72 12.21 -1.89
CA HIS A 25 -21.15 11.50 -3.01
C HIS A 25 -20.74 10.16 -2.45
N ALA A 26 -21.71 9.24 -2.50
CA ALA A 26 -21.55 7.82 -2.38
C ALA A 26 -20.19 7.47 -2.96
N SER A 27 -19.26 7.21 -2.04
CA SER A 27 -17.98 6.62 -2.32
C SER A 27 -18.28 5.42 -3.21
N MET A 28 -18.00 5.55 -4.50
CA MET A 28 -17.78 4.38 -5.31
C MET A 28 -16.56 3.72 -4.70
N ASP A 29 -16.83 2.84 -3.75
CA ASP A 29 -15.97 1.78 -3.30
C ASP A 29 -15.68 0.93 -4.53
N MET A 30 -14.77 1.42 -5.36
CA MET A 30 -13.98 0.58 -6.24
C MET A 30 -13.00 -0.16 -5.33
N GLY A 31 -13.56 -1.01 -4.46
CA GLY A 31 -12.85 -2.07 -3.79
C GLY A 31 -12.28 -2.95 -4.88
N HIS A 32 -11.07 -2.61 -5.34
CA HIS A 32 -10.28 -3.51 -6.15
C HIS A 32 -10.19 -4.80 -5.36
N GLY A 33 -10.78 -5.83 -5.97
CA GLY A 33 -11.32 -6.97 -5.27
C GLY A 33 -10.35 -7.57 -4.28
N SER A 34 -10.90 -7.90 -3.12
CA SER A 34 -10.49 -8.99 -2.27
C SER A 34 -10.61 -10.35 -3.00
N HIS A 35 -10.04 -10.45 -4.20
CA HIS A 35 -9.53 -11.73 -4.65
C HIS A 35 -8.53 -12.17 -3.58
N GLN A 36 -8.60 -13.43 -3.16
CA GLN A 36 -7.56 -14.10 -2.38
C GLN A 36 -6.26 -14.11 -3.21
N ALA A 37 -5.65 -12.94 -3.36
CA ALA A 37 -4.28 -12.78 -3.77
C ALA A 37 -3.44 -13.55 -2.76
N ASN A 38 -2.46 -14.31 -3.24
CA ASN A 38 -1.52 -15.03 -2.37
C ASN A 38 -0.69 -14.02 -1.57
N VAL A 39 -1.24 -13.57 -0.44
CA VAL A 39 -0.57 -12.70 0.51
C VAL A 39 0.63 -13.46 1.05
N ALA A 40 1.81 -12.99 0.69
CA ALA A 40 3.08 -13.58 1.09
C ALA A 40 3.50 -13.10 2.48
N HIS A 41 3.15 -11.85 2.82
CA HIS A 41 3.48 -11.24 4.11
C HIS A 41 2.59 -10.02 4.39
N GLU A 42 2.28 -9.76 5.66
CA GLU A 42 1.71 -8.49 6.10
C GLU A 42 2.44 -8.01 7.35
N GLU A 43 2.69 -6.71 7.44
CA GLU A 43 3.17 -6.09 8.68
C GLU A 43 2.70 -4.64 8.79
N VAL A 44 2.66 -4.13 10.02
CA VAL A 44 2.37 -2.71 10.30
C VAL A 44 3.65 -2.03 10.74
N VAL A 45 4.05 -0.98 10.00
CA VAL A 45 5.25 -0.19 10.28
C VAL A 45 4.85 1.27 10.37
N ASP A 46 5.04 1.88 11.54
CA ASP A 46 4.76 3.30 11.80
C ASP A 46 3.37 3.76 11.33
N GLY A 47 2.34 2.98 11.68
CA GLY A 47 0.94 3.26 11.34
C GLY A 47 0.55 2.96 9.89
N VAL A 48 1.42 2.33 9.11
CA VAL A 48 1.14 1.88 7.75
C VAL A 48 1.11 0.37 7.70
N LYS A 49 -0.02 -0.21 7.29
CA LYS A 49 -0.11 -1.63 6.95
C LYS A 49 0.47 -1.85 5.56
N ALA A 50 1.50 -2.68 5.45
CA ALA A 50 2.07 -3.15 4.19
C ALA A 50 1.61 -4.60 3.95
N THR A 51 0.95 -4.84 2.83
CA THR A 51 0.49 -6.17 2.41
C THR A 51 1.25 -6.57 1.16
N PHE A 52 2.14 -7.55 1.28
CA PHE A 52 2.97 -8.07 0.19
C PHE A 52 2.30 -9.27 -0.45
N ILE A 53 2.18 -9.24 -1.77
CA ILE A 53 1.62 -10.30 -2.58
C ILE A 53 2.67 -10.71 -3.60
N ILE A 54 2.90 -12.02 -3.70
CA ILE A 54 3.84 -12.59 -4.66
C ILE A 54 3.05 -13.54 -5.54
N GLN A 55 2.82 -13.12 -6.78
CA GLN A 55 1.97 -13.83 -7.73
C GLN A 55 2.81 -14.43 -8.84
N PRO A 56 2.77 -15.76 -9.07
CA PRO A 56 3.35 -16.35 -10.26
C PRO A 56 2.67 -15.77 -11.51
N MET A 57 3.46 -15.28 -12.47
CA MET A 57 2.93 -14.71 -13.71
C MET A 57 2.15 -15.74 -14.52
N ALA A 58 2.60 -17.01 -14.48
CA ALA A 58 1.88 -18.10 -15.14
C ALA A 58 0.43 -18.22 -14.64
N ASP A 59 0.18 -17.99 -13.35
CA ASP A 59 -1.16 -18.07 -12.78
C ASP A 59 -1.99 -16.83 -13.13
N ALA A 60 -1.36 -15.65 -13.10
CA ALA A 60 -1.97 -14.40 -13.55
C ALA A 60 -2.44 -14.49 -15.02
N MET A 61 -1.55 -14.94 -15.91
CA MET A 61 -1.80 -15.07 -17.34
C MET A 61 -2.87 -16.12 -17.65
N LYS A 62 -2.86 -17.26 -16.95
CA LYS A 62 -3.94 -18.26 -17.05
C LYS A 62 -5.29 -17.66 -16.67
N GLY A 63 -5.36 -16.88 -15.60
CA GLY A 63 -6.58 -16.17 -15.20
C GLY A 63 -7.07 -15.20 -16.26
N MET A 64 -6.14 -14.54 -16.97
CA MET A 64 -6.42 -13.61 -18.06
C MET A 64 -6.62 -14.28 -19.43
N LYS A 65 -6.51 -15.61 -19.53
CA LYS A 65 -6.53 -16.37 -20.80
C LYS A 65 -5.49 -15.85 -21.82
N MET A 66 -4.35 -15.36 -21.33
CA MET A 66 -3.23 -14.91 -22.16
C MET A 66 -2.07 -15.90 -22.07
N GLU A 67 -1.30 -16.03 -23.15
CA GLU A 67 -0.05 -16.77 -23.12
C GLU A 67 1.07 -15.91 -22.55
N MET A 68 2.02 -16.55 -21.85
CA MET A 68 3.23 -15.87 -21.40
C MET A 68 4.03 -15.36 -22.61
N PRO A 69 4.46 -14.08 -22.63
CA PRO A 69 5.32 -13.57 -23.67
C PRO A 69 6.59 -14.43 -23.80
N LYS A 70 6.93 -14.84 -25.03
CA LYS A 70 8.16 -15.58 -25.30
C LYS A 70 9.37 -14.73 -24.91
N GLY A 71 10.26 -15.30 -24.09
CA GLY A 71 11.49 -14.63 -23.66
C GLY A 71 11.39 -13.82 -22.35
N MET A 72 10.22 -13.82 -21.69
CA MET A 72 10.08 -13.26 -20.34
C MET A 72 10.92 -14.08 -19.35
N LYS A 73 11.84 -13.42 -18.65
CA LYS A 73 12.75 -14.07 -17.69
C LYS A 73 12.18 -14.05 -16.29
N GLU A 74 11.46 -12.98 -15.97
CA GLU A 74 10.76 -12.82 -14.72
C GLU A 74 9.58 -13.80 -14.64
N THR A 75 9.40 -14.38 -13.46
CA THR A 75 8.43 -15.45 -13.24
C THR A 75 7.34 -15.06 -12.25
N HIS A 76 7.59 -14.03 -11.42
CA HIS A 76 6.67 -13.59 -10.38
C HIS A 76 6.52 -12.07 -10.42
N HIS A 77 5.28 -11.64 -10.24
CA HIS A 77 4.95 -10.26 -9.95
C HIS A 77 4.94 -10.07 -8.43
N ILE A 78 5.84 -9.23 -7.91
CA ILE A 78 5.84 -8.83 -6.51
C ILE A 78 5.18 -7.47 -6.44
N HIS A 79 4.10 -7.37 -5.66
CA HIS A 79 3.50 -6.08 -5.35
C HIS A 79 3.22 -5.91 -3.86
N VAL A 80 3.12 -4.65 -3.46
CA VAL A 80 2.80 -4.22 -2.11
C VAL A 80 1.69 -3.17 -2.13
N GLU A 81 0.69 -3.40 -1.30
CA GLU A 81 -0.34 -2.43 -0.96
C GLU A 81 0.02 -1.76 0.37
N PHE A 82 -0.18 -0.45 0.45
CA PHE A 82 -0.03 0.30 1.69
C PHE A 82 -1.38 0.89 2.10
N LYS A 83 -1.74 0.74 3.38
CA LYS A 83 -2.93 1.37 3.97
C LYS A 83 -2.59 2.07 5.26
N ASP A 84 -3.10 3.29 5.46
CA ASP A 84 -3.04 3.96 6.76
C ASP A 84 -3.96 3.23 7.75
N VAL A 85 -3.43 2.78 8.88
CA VAL A 85 -4.19 1.94 9.82
C VAL A 85 -5.28 2.71 10.57
N LYS A 86 -5.22 4.05 10.59
CA LYS A 86 -6.20 4.88 11.29
C LYS A 86 -7.42 5.16 10.43
N SER A 87 -7.20 5.53 9.17
CA SER A 87 -8.23 5.95 8.23
C SER A 87 -8.65 4.85 7.26
N GLY A 88 -7.88 3.76 7.15
CA GLY A 88 -8.09 2.70 6.17
C GLY A 88 -7.76 3.09 4.73
N LYS A 89 -7.33 4.34 4.49
CA LYS A 89 -7.06 4.86 3.15
C LYS A 89 -5.85 4.18 2.52
N ALA A 90 -5.97 3.83 1.25
CA ALA A 90 -4.84 3.36 0.45
C ALA A 90 -3.80 4.48 0.27
N LEU A 91 -2.53 4.13 0.38
CA LEU A 91 -1.40 5.03 0.20
C LEU A 91 -0.67 4.61 -1.08
N THR A 92 -0.98 5.32 -2.17
CA THR A 92 -0.56 4.95 -3.54
C THR A 92 0.53 5.86 -4.12
N GLU A 93 1.04 6.79 -3.31
CA GLU A 93 2.08 7.73 -3.71
C GLU A 93 3.33 7.56 -2.85
N GLY A 94 4.49 7.47 -3.50
CA GLY A 94 5.76 7.30 -2.84
C GLY A 94 6.83 6.64 -3.70
N GLU A 95 7.98 6.43 -3.07
CA GLU A 95 9.11 5.67 -3.61
C GLU A 95 9.18 4.33 -2.88
N VAL A 96 9.21 3.23 -3.64
CA VAL A 96 9.25 1.88 -3.07
C VAL A 96 10.34 1.09 -3.77
N LYS A 97 11.25 0.52 -2.98
CA LYS A 97 12.40 -0.25 -3.46
C LYS A 97 12.41 -1.61 -2.81
N VAL A 98 12.48 -2.66 -3.62
CA VAL A 98 12.55 -4.04 -3.13
C VAL A 98 13.88 -4.67 -3.55
N LYS A 99 14.56 -5.24 -2.57
CA LYS A 99 15.70 -6.13 -2.74
C LYS A 99 15.24 -7.57 -2.47
N VAL A 100 15.50 -8.45 -3.42
CA VAL A 100 15.26 -9.89 -3.31
C VAL A 100 16.60 -10.62 -3.32
N GLN A 101 16.88 -11.37 -2.26
CA GLN A 101 18.02 -12.29 -2.17
C GLN A 101 17.54 -13.70 -2.53
N GLY A 102 18.13 -14.30 -3.56
CA GLY A 102 17.83 -15.66 -3.99
C GLY A 102 18.44 -16.75 -3.09
N PRO A 103 18.03 -18.01 -3.27
CA PRO A 103 18.59 -19.16 -2.55
C PRO A 103 20.07 -19.40 -2.87
N ASP A 104 20.55 -18.87 -4.00
CA ASP A 104 21.96 -18.85 -4.39
C ASP A 104 22.74 -17.65 -3.81
N LYS A 105 22.12 -16.91 -2.88
CA LYS A 105 22.64 -15.69 -2.24
C LYS A 105 22.87 -14.51 -3.20
N LYS A 106 22.39 -14.58 -4.44
CA LYS A 106 22.43 -13.44 -5.37
C LYS A 106 21.30 -12.46 -5.07
N ASP A 107 21.62 -11.18 -5.18
CA ASP A 107 20.67 -10.11 -4.92
C ASP A 107 20.22 -9.44 -6.21
N VAL A 108 18.92 -9.13 -6.29
CA VAL A 108 18.35 -8.24 -7.29
C VAL A 108 17.60 -7.14 -6.57
N THR A 109 17.83 -5.89 -6.97
CA THR A 109 17.11 -4.73 -6.43
C THR A 109 16.36 -4.05 -7.55
N LYS A 110 15.07 -3.77 -7.36
CA LYS A 110 14.24 -3.01 -8.30
C LYS A 110 13.43 -1.96 -7.54
N ASP A 111 13.24 -0.81 -8.16
CA ASP A 111 12.20 0.13 -7.77
C ASP A 111 10.85 -0.42 -8.23
N LEU A 112 9.83 -0.32 -7.38
CA LEU A 112 8.47 -0.72 -7.71
C LEU A 112 7.73 0.46 -8.31
N MET A 113 7.01 0.21 -9.39
CA MET A 113 6.22 1.23 -10.06
C MET A 113 4.85 1.31 -9.40
N GLY A 114 4.41 2.53 -9.11
CA GLY A 114 3.04 2.79 -8.69
C GLY A 114 2.08 2.47 -9.85
N MET A 115 1.12 1.59 -9.57
CA MET A 115 0.05 1.16 -10.47
C MET A 115 -1.27 1.25 -9.71
N GLN A 116 -2.42 1.05 -10.38
CA GLN A 116 -3.76 1.21 -9.80
C GLN A 116 -3.90 0.54 -8.41
N GLY A 117 -3.73 1.32 -7.33
CA GLY A 117 -3.88 0.89 -5.94
C GLY A 117 -2.66 0.25 -5.25
N HIS A 118 -1.56 -0.02 -5.95
CA HIS A 118 -0.39 -0.75 -5.39
C HIS A 118 0.92 -0.40 -6.08
N PHE A 119 2.04 -0.84 -5.51
CA PHE A 119 3.37 -0.73 -6.13
C PHE A 119 3.86 -2.12 -6.52
N GLY A 120 4.30 -2.31 -7.76
CA GLY A 120 4.72 -3.62 -8.25
C GLY A 120 5.91 -3.61 -9.18
N ALA A 121 6.61 -4.74 -9.23
CA ALA A 121 7.61 -5.05 -10.24
C ALA A 121 7.77 -6.56 -10.41
N ASP A 122 8.33 -6.92 -11.55
CA ASP A 122 8.53 -8.31 -11.94
C ASP A 122 9.91 -8.81 -11.49
N PHE A 123 9.98 -10.03 -10.97
CA PHE A 123 11.22 -10.65 -10.50
C PHE A 123 11.34 -12.09 -11.00
N ASP A 124 12.58 -12.54 -11.19
CA ASP A 124 12.89 -13.94 -11.46
C ASP A 124 13.04 -14.72 -10.14
N LEU A 125 11.99 -15.47 -9.81
CA LEU A 125 11.92 -16.41 -8.69
C LEU A 125 11.82 -17.86 -9.23
N SER A 126 12.46 -18.15 -10.37
CA SER A 126 12.42 -19.47 -11.02
C SER A 126 13.08 -20.59 -10.22
N LYS A 127 14.02 -20.26 -9.32
CA LYS A 127 14.71 -21.24 -8.49
C LYS A 127 13.86 -21.60 -7.29
N LYS A 128 13.74 -22.89 -7.00
CA LYS A 128 13.10 -23.34 -5.76
C LYS A 128 13.97 -23.00 -4.55
N GLY A 129 13.32 -22.68 -3.43
CA GLY A 129 14.00 -22.41 -2.17
C GLY A 129 13.58 -21.11 -1.52
N LYS A 130 14.40 -20.68 -0.56
CA LYS A 130 14.11 -19.56 0.33
C LYS A 130 14.69 -18.25 -0.24
N TYR A 131 13.82 -17.25 -0.34
CA TYR A 131 14.12 -15.90 -0.82
C TYR A 131 13.98 -14.89 0.32
N GLY A 132 14.97 -14.03 0.48
CA GLY A 132 14.92 -12.90 1.41
C GLY A 132 14.34 -11.67 0.71
N VAL A 133 13.16 -11.20 1.14
CA VAL A 133 12.51 -10.01 0.59
C VAL A 133 12.71 -8.86 1.56
N MET A 134 13.27 -7.76 1.08
CA MET A 134 13.53 -6.54 1.83
C MET A 134 12.94 -5.35 1.08
N CYS A 135 11.97 -4.67 1.67
CA CYS A 135 11.32 -3.51 1.11
C CYS A 135 11.72 -2.26 1.89
N LYS A 136 12.11 -1.21 1.19
CA LYS A 136 12.32 0.14 1.72
C LYS A 136 11.35 1.06 1.00
N PHE A 137 10.55 1.81 1.77
CA PHE A 137 9.51 2.65 1.18
C PHE A 137 9.43 4.01 1.87
N LYS A 138 9.15 5.04 1.07
CA LYS A 138 8.91 6.41 1.51
C LYS A 138 7.61 6.87 0.85
N LEU A 139 6.57 7.04 1.65
CA LEU A 139 5.25 7.45 1.15
C LEU A 139 5.13 8.97 1.14
N ALA A 140 3.97 9.50 0.75
CA ALA A 140 3.68 10.93 0.69
C ALA A 140 3.96 11.70 2.01
N ASP A 141 3.98 11.01 3.16
CA ASP A 141 4.34 11.59 4.45
C ASP A 141 5.85 11.85 4.64
N GLY A 142 6.66 11.47 3.66
CA GLY A 142 8.10 11.68 3.64
C GLY A 142 8.91 10.75 4.55
N LYS A 143 8.26 9.89 5.34
CA LYS A 143 8.93 8.99 6.29
C LYS A 143 9.41 7.73 5.59
N VAL A 144 10.69 7.41 5.81
CA VAL A 144 11.31 6.19 5.30
C VAL A 144 11.06 5.05 6.26
N ARG A 145 10.46 3.97 5.74
CA ARG A 145 10.14 2.74 6.46
C ARG A 145 10.81 1.54 5.78
N ASN A 146 10.89 0.45 6.50
CA ASN A 146 11.41 -0.81 5.98
C ASN A 146 10.58 -1.99 6.47
N ALA A 147 10.57 -3.03 5.64
CA ALA A 147 9.85 -4.27 5.83
C ALA A 147 10.75 -5.43 5.36
N LYS A 148 10.78 -6.56 6.07
CA LYS A 148 11.61 -7.70 5.66
C LYS A 148 11.02 -9.04 6.07
N PHE A 149 11.03 -10.00 5.16
CA PHE A 149 10.51 -11.33 5.41
C PHE A 149 11.17 -12.38 4.52
N TRP A 150 10.94 -13.64 4.86
CA TRP A 150 11.34 -14.77 4.04
C TRP A 150 10.15 -15.30 3.26
N TYR A 151 10.34 -15.56 1.96
CA TYR A 151 9.37 -16.22 1.10
C TYR A 151 9.96 -17.52 0.56
N THR A 152 9.16 -18.58 0.41
CA THR A 152 9.66 -19.88 -0.09
C THR A 152 8.91 -20.27 -1.36
N VAL A 153 9.65 -20.40 -2.45
CA VAL A 153 9.14 -20.98 -3.71
C VAL A 153 9.30 -22.50 -3.63
N LYS A 154 8.19 -23.23 -3.80
CA LYS A 154 8.12 -24.69 -3.68
C LYS A 154 8.26 -25.42 -5.02
#